data_AF-A0A4Z1ERL7-F1
#
_entry.id   AF-A0A4Z1ERL7-F1
#
_cell.length_a   1.000
_cell.length_b   1.000
_cell.length_c   1.000
_cell.angle_alpha   90.00
_cell.angle_beta   90.00
_cell.angle_gamma   90.00
#
_symmetry.space_group_name_H-M   'P 1'
#
loop_
_entity.id
_entity.type
_entity.pdbx_description
1 polymer ?
#
loop_
_entity_poly.entity_id
_entity_poly.type
_entity_poly.pdbx_seq_one_letter_code
_entity_poly.pdbx_strand_id
1 'polypeptide(L)'
;MIEVQIARPAQLKLSDDEETLETSVPVTIPNMSKATDFNDPVDHGYPTLHSLLKQFTWKIVHEKIPYLGGPEIISTTGIIHGFSRVLEAFTEGYDFVREKQGLLRKQFTYKHVMQLAESRWLQIVPVRIDAEGIVPSALESV
;
A
#
# COMPACT_ATOMS: atom_id res chain seq x y z
N MET A 1 16.08 8.94 1.91
CA MET A 1 15.16 10.08 1.68
C MET A 1 14.54 9.89 0.31
N ILE A 2 13.26 9.50 0.23
CA ILE A 2 12.55 9.31 -1.04
C ILE A 2 11.95 10.67 -1.41
N GLU A 3 12.47 11.28 -2.47
CA GLU A 3 11.99 12.57 -2.98
C GLU A 3 10.82 12.31 -3.95
N VAL A 4 9.64 12.84 -3.68
CA VAL A 4 8.44 12.64 -4.52
C VAL A 4 7.98 13.99 -5.08
N GLN A 5 7.80 14.06 -6.40
CA GLN A 5 7.23 15.22 -7.06
C GLN A 5 5.70 15.21 -6.92
N ILE A 6 5.18 16.20 -6.20
CA ILE A 6 3.74 16.41 -6.00
C ILE A 6 3.16 17.03 -7.28
N ALA A 7 2.14 16.42 -7.87
CA ALA A 7 1.42 17.05 -8.97
C ALA A 7 0.71 18.30 -8.42
N ARG A 8 0.65 19.41 -9.20
CA ARG A 8 -0.04 20.64 -8.76
C ARG A 8 -1.42 20.28 -8.19
N PRO A 9 -1.76 20.68 -6.96
CA PRO A 9 -3.02 20.29 -6.35
C PRO A 9 -4.16 20.86 -7.20
N ALA A 10 -4.89 19.99 -7.90
CA ALA A 10 -6.24 20.34 -8.33
C ALA A 10 -7.03 20.51 -7.02
N GLN A 11 -7.54 21.71 -6.77
CA GLN A 11 -8.39 21.93 -5.60
C GLN A 11 -9.47 20.86 -5.55
N LEU A 12 -9.53 20.15 -4.42
CA LEU A 12 -10.51 19.12 -4.15
C LEU A 12 -11.87 19.84 -4.03
N LYS A 13 -12.58 19.97 -5.15
CA LYS A 13 -13.95 20.48 -5.15
C LYS A 13 -14.81 19.43 -4.47
N LEU A 14 -15.34 19.77 -3.29
CA LEU A 14 -16.44 19.04 -2.68
C LEU A 14 -17.67 19.37 -3.54
N SER A 15 -18.04 18.48 -4.46
CA SER A 15 -19.29 18.56 -5.21
C SER A 15 -20.35 17.79 -4.44
N ASP A 16 -21.41 18.49 -4.02
CA ASP A 16 -22.57 17.96 -3.27
C ASP A 16 -23.54 17.13 -4.16
N ASP A 17 -23.05 16.55 -5.25
CA ASP A 17 -23.89 15.89 -6.24
C ASP A 17 -23.82 14.36 -6.06
N GLU A 18 -24.94 13.79 -5.61
CA GLU A 18 -25.30 12.37 -5.76
C GLU A 18 -25.41 12.05 -7.26
N GLU A 19 -24.26 11.88 -7.91
CA GLU A 19 -24.17 11.43 -9.28
C GLU A 19 -23.77 9.95 -9.25
N THR A 20 -24.74 9.07 -9.49
CA THR A 20 -24.50 7.65 -9.82
C THR A 20 -23.73 7.58 -11.12
N LEU A 21 -22.41 7.73 -11.02
CA LEU A 21 -21.47 7.65 -12.13
C LEU A 21 -21.04 6.21 -12.30
N GLU A 22 -21.77 5.45 -13.11
CA GLU A 22 -21.20 4.29 -13.81
C GLU A 22 -20.22 4.78 -14.89
N THR A 23 -19.14 5.44 -14.46
CA THR A 23 -18.05 5.80 -15.36
C THR A 23 -17.20 4.57 -15.55
N SER A 24 -17.45 3.81 -16.62
CA SER A 24 -16.58 2.71 -17.04
C SER A 24 -15.20 3.28 -17.39
N VAL A 25 -14.27 3.27 -16.43
CA VAL A 25 -12.91 3.74 -16.70
C VAL A 25 -12.20 2.71 -17.58
N PRO A 26 -11.74 3.07 -18.79
CA PRO A 26 -11.13 2.10 -19.69
C PRO A 26 -9.80 1.62 -19.10
N VAL A 27 -9.76 0.34 -18.72
CA VAL A 27 -8.54 -0.41 -18.41
C VAL A 27 -8.15 -1.18 -19.66
N THR A 28 -7.00 -0.85 -20.25
CA THR A 28 -6.50 -1.57 -21.42
C THR A 28 -6.03 -2.95 -20.95
N ILE A 29 -6.65 -4.01 -21.45
CA ILE A 29 -6.20 -5.38 -21.21
C ILE A 29 -5.06 -5.67 -22.19
N PRO A 30 -3.80 -5.74 -21.73
CA PRO A 30 -2.69 -6.02 -22.63
C PRO A 30 -2.74 -7.49 -23.07
N ASN A 31 -2.40 -7.75 -24.33
CA ASN A 31 -2.43 -9.09 -24.89
C ASN A 31 -1.41 -10.01 -24.19
N MET A 32 -1.89 -11.05 -23.51
CA MET A 32 -1.07 -11.98 -22.72
C MET A 32 -0.28 -13.00 -23.56
N SER A 33 -0.49 -13.05 -24.87
CA SER A 33 0.14 -14.05 -25.76
C SER A 33 1.65 -13.89 -25.95
N LYS A 34 2.25 -12.78 -25.50
CA LYS A 34 3.72 -12.58 -25.47
C LYS A 34 4.36 -12.92 -24.11
N ALA A 35 3.68 -13.63 -23.22
CA ALA A 35 4.23 -14.08 -21.93
C ALA A 35 5.15 -15.32 -22.05
N THR A 36 5.80 -15.50 -23.20
CA THR A 36 6.74 -16.58 -23.50
C THR A 36 8.16 -16.07 -23.40
N ASP A 37 8.62 -15.90 -22.16
CA ASP A 37 9.96 -16.36 -21.82
C ASP A 37 10.00 -16.72 -20.34
N PHE A 38 10.12 -18.02 -20.05
CA PHE A 38 10.20 -18.56 -18.69
C PHE A 38 11.60 -18.32 -18.08
N ASN A 39 12.55 -17.85 -18.88
CA ASN A 39 13.97 -17.82 -18.55
C ASN A 39 14.50 -16.46 -18.08
N ASP A 40 13.73 -15.38 -18.18
CA ASP A 40 14.17 -14.07 -17.66
C ASP A 40 13.73 -13.91 -16.19
N PRO A 41 14.66 -13.79 -15.24
CA PRO A 41 14.32 -13.46 -13.86
C PRO A 41 13.83 -12.02 -13.82
N VAL A 42 12.53 -11.81 -13.96
CA VAL A 42 11.95 -10.48 -13.76
C VAL A 42 11.71 -10.28 -12.27
N ASP A 43 12.64 -9.62 -11.59
CA ASP A 43 12.54 -9.23 -10.18
C ASP A 43 11.24 -8.45 -9.86
N HIS A 44 10.59 -7.90 -10.89
CA HIS A 44 9.33 -7.15 -10.82
C HIS A 44 8.10 -7.89 -11.37
N GLY A 45 8.24 -9.17 -11.74
CA GLY A 45 7.18 -9.98 -12.33
C GLY A 45 6.88 -9.67 -13.80
N TYR A 46 5.87 -10.34 -14.38
CA TYR A 46 5.57 -10.20 -15.81
C TYR A 46 5.21 -8.75 -16.21
N PRO A 47 5.90 -8.13 -17.20
CA PRO A 47 5.68 -6.73 -17.58
C PRO A 47 4.22 -6.42 -17.99
N THR A 48 3.59 -7.36 -18.69
CA THR A 48 2.19 -7.28 -19.12
C THR A 48 1.24 -7.20 -17.92
N LEU A 49 1.46 -8.05 -16.91
CA LEU A 49 0.66 -8.06 -15.69
C LEU A 49 0.91 -6.81 -14.85
N HIS A 50 2.17 -6.37 -14.75
CA HIS A 50 2.55 -5.15 -14.06
C HIS A 50 1.83 -3.92 -14.65
N SER A 51 1.85 -3.74 -15.97
CA SER A 51 1.17 -2.63 -16.63
C SER A 51 -0.35 -2.64 -16.38
N LEU A 52 -0.97 -3.82 -16.41
CA LEU A 52 -2.40 -3.98 -16.12
C LEU A 52 -2.72 -3.60 -14.67
N LEU A 53 -1.97 -4.16 -13.71
CA LEU A 53 -2.19 -3.90 -12.29
C LEU A 53 -1.91 -2.45 -11.92
N LYS A 54 -0.92 -1.81 -12.54
CA LYS A 54 -0.61 -0.39 -12.33
C LYS A 54 -1.76 0.50 -12.81
N GLN A 55 -2.28 0.22 -14.01
CA GLN A 55 -3.45 0.92 -14.54
C GLN A 55 -4.67 0.72 -13.64
N PHE A 56 -4.94 -0.52 -13.19
CA PHE A 56 -6.04 -0.83 -12.28
C PHE A 56 -5.90 -0.08 -10.94
N THR A 57 -4.71 -0.10 -10.35
CA THR A 57 -4.43 0.52 -9.06
C THR A 57 -4.62 2.04 -9.13
N TRP A 58 -4.08 2.69 -10.16
CA TRP A 58 -4.28 4.12 -10.34
C TRP A 58 -5.75 4.44 -10.64
N LYS A 59 -6.33 3.83 -11.67
CA LYS A 59 -7.63 4.27 -12.20
C LYS A 59 -8.83 3.88 -11.35
N ILE A 60 -8.74 2.79 -10.59
CA ILE A 60 -9.88 2.23 -9.86
C ILE A 60 -9.66 2.30 -8.34
N VAL A 61 -8.50 1.86 -7.85
CA VAL A 61 -8.26 1.77 -6.39
C VAL A 61 -7.91 3.14 -5.81
N HIS A 62 -7.11 3.92 -6.52
CA HIS A 62 -6.48 5.13 -6.01
C HIS A 62 -6.62 6.32 -6.98
N GLU A 63 -7.85 6.55 -7.46
CA GLU A 63 -8.17 7.60 -8.44
C GLU A 63 -7.65 9.00 -8.02
N LYS A 64 -7.72 9.30 -6.71
CA LYS A 64 -7.43 10.63 -6.16
C LYS A 64 -6.02 10.80 -5.59
N ILE A 65 -5.06 9.94 -5.95
CA ILE A 65 -3.67 10.10 -5.47
C ILE A 65 -3.05 11.38 -6.08
N PRO A 66 -2.51 12.30 -5.25
CA PRO A 66 -1.97 13.58 -5.72
C PRO A 66 -0.52 13.51 -6.25
N TYR A 67 0.06 12.31 -6.36
CA TYR A 67 1.45 12.14 -6.80
C TYR A 67 1.56 12.02 -8.32
N LEU A 68 2.56 12.70 -8.89
CA LEU A 68 2.79 12.69 -10.33
C LEU A 68 3.17 11.28 -10.81
N GLY A 69 2.49 10.79 -11.86
CA GLY A 69 2.72 9.44 -12.39
C GLY A 69 1.97 8.33 -11.66
N GLY A 70 1.18 8.66 -10.63
CA GLY A 70 0.37 7.71 -9.87
C GLY A 70 1.22 6.78 -8.97
N PRO A 71 0.56 5.86 -8.25
CA PRO A 71 1.26 4.88 -7.43
C PRO A 71 2.06 3.89 -8.30
N GLU A 72 3.28 3.58 -7.86
CA GLU A 72 4.06 2.45 -8.41
C GLU A 72 3.67 1.16 -7.67
N ILE A 73 3.79 0.02 -8.36
CA ILE A 73 3.48 -1.28 -7.78
C ILE A 73 4.69 -2.22 -7.83
N ILE A 74 4.77 -3.11 -6.84
CA ILE A 74 5.77 -4.17 -6.77
C ILE A 74 5.03 -5.50 -6.70
N SER A 75 5.41 -6.43 -7.58
CA SER A 75 4.84 -7.78 -7.55
C SER A 75 5.34 -8.54 -6.32
N THR A 76 4.43 -9.21 -5.61
CA THR A 76 4.76 -10.01 -4.43
C THR A 76 4.08 -11.37 -4.52
N THR A 77 4.68 -12.39 -3.93
CA THR A 77 4.12 -13.74 -3.81
C THR A 77 2.89 -13.83 -2.87
N GLY A 78 2.43 -12.71 -2.30
CA GLY A 78 1.26 -12.65 -1.43
C GLY A 78 1.38 -11.61 -0.32
N ILE A 79 0.29 -11.43 0.45
CA ILE A 79 0.16 -10.37 1.45
C ILE A 79 1.20 -10.45 2.57
N ILE A 80 1.57 -11.66 3.01
CA ILE A 80 2.58 -11.87 4.07
C ILE A 80 3.98 -11.49 3.57
N HIS A 81 4.34 -11.90 2.35
CA HIS A 81 5.62 -11.52 1.75
C HIS A 81 5.66 -10.00 1.51
N GLY A 82 4.57 -9.41 0.98
CA GLY A 82 4.47 -7.97 0.79
C GLY A 82 4.60 -7.19 2.10
N PHE A 83 3.93 -7.63 3.17
CA PHE A 83 4.04 -6.99 4.48
C PHE A 83 5.46 -7.08 5.05
N SER A 84 6.17 -8.20 4.86
CA SER A 84 7.58 -8.32 5.24
C SER A 84 8.45 -7.28 4.53
N ARG A 85 8.24 -7.07 3.22
CA ARG A 85 8.96 -6.04 2.45
C ARG A 85 8.65 -4.62 2.92
N VAL A 86 7.39 -4.36 3.30
CA VAL A 86 7.01 -3.07 3.91
C VAL A 86 7.78 -2.87 5.22
N LEU A 87 7.83 -3.88 6.09
CA LEU A 87 8.62 -3.76 7.31
C LEU A 87 10.12 -3.53 6.99
N GLU A 88 10.70 -4.22 6.01
CA GLU A 88 12.09 -3.97 5.58
C GLU A 88 12.34 -2.54 5.11
N ALA A 89 11.40 -1.96 4.38
CA ALA A 89 11.57 -0.63 3.81
C ALA A 89 11.42 0.49 4.86
N PHE A 90 10.62 0.27 5.90
CA PHE A 90 10.26 1.29 6.89
C PHE A 90 10.89 1.08 8.27
N THR A 91 11.54 -0.05 8.51
CA THR A 91 12.15 -0.35 9.82
C THR A 91 13.64 -0.56 9.70
N GLU A 92 14.37 -0.08 10.70
CA GLU A 92 15.80 -0.27 10.84
C GLU A 92 16.05 -1.33 11.90
N GLY A 93 17.07 -2.17 11.69
CA GLY A 93 17.49 -3.17 12.67
C GLY A 93 18.26 -2.49 13.80
N TYR A 94 17.57 -2.07 14.86
CA TYR A 94 18.22 -1.49 16.04
C TYR A 94 18.53 -2.56 17.10
N ASP A 95 19.73 -2.48 17.67
CA ASP A 95 20.22 -3.40 18.69
C ASP A 95 19.83 -3.01 20.13
N PHE A 96 19.45 -1.76 20.38
CA PHE A 96 19.21 -1.25 21.74
C PHE A 96 17.71 -1.17 22.10
N VAL A 97 17.36 -1.69 23.28
CA VAL A 97 15.98 -1.80 23.78
C VAL A 97 15.26 -0.45 23.89
N ARG A 98 15.98 0.65 24.09
CA ARG A 98 15.40 2.00 24.24
C ARG A 98 15.06 2.68 22.92
N GLU A 99 15.55 2.15 21.79
CA GLU A 99 15.40 2.74 20.46
C GLU A 99 14.51 1.88 19.55
N LYS A 100 13.72 0.97 20.13
CA LYS A 100 12.77 0.16 19.38
C LYS A 100 11.79 1.06 18.63
N GLN A 101 11.72 0.90 17.31
CA GLN A 101 10.70 1.56 16.52
C GLN A 101 9.31 1.05 16.87
N GLY A 102 8.35 1.97 16.93
CA GLY A 102 6.95 1.65 17.18
C GLY A 102 6.22 1.19 15.92
N LEU A 103 5.32 0.22 16.07
CA LEU A 103 4.34 -0.15 15.05
C LEU A 103 2.93 0.01 15.62
N LEU A 104 2.19 0.97 15.08
CA LEU A 104 0.78 1.15 15.40
C LEU A 104 -0.06 0.09 14.68
N ARG A 105 -1.02 -0.48 15.40
CA ARG A 105 -1.94 -1.48 14.84
C ARG A 105 -3.36 -1.30 15.34
N LYS A 106 -4.34 -1.81 14.59
CA LYS A 106 -5.70 -2.00 15.11
C LYS A 106 -5.66 -3.00 16.29
N GLN A 107 -6.55 -2.80 17.26
CA GLN A 107 -6.67 -3.68 18.43
C GLN A 107 -6.83 -5.17 18.03
N PHE A 108 -7.61 -5.43 16.96
CA PHE A 108 -7.88 -6.76 16.44
C PHE A 108 -7.26 -6.97 15.04
N THR A 109 -5.93 -6.90 14.95
CA THR A 109 -5.19 -7.16 13.70
C THR A 109 -4.97 -8.65 13.46
N TYR A 110 -4.89 -9.04 12.18
CA TYR A 110 -4.54 -10.38 11.74
C TYR A 110 -3.21 -10.86 12.35
N LYS A 111 -3.23 -12.02 13.01
CA LYS A 111 -2.13 -12.49 13.88
C LYS A 111 -0.80 -12.73 13.14
N HIS A 112 -0.84 -13.21 11.90
CA HIS A 112 0.39 -13.51 11.16
C HIS A 112 1.23 -12.27 10.85
N VAL A 113 0.58 -11.11 10.69
CA VAL A 113 1.26 -9.81 10.50
C VAL A 113 1.98 -9.39 11.79
N MET A 114 1.44 -9.76 12.96
CA MET A 114 2.06 -9.49 14.26
C MET A 114 3.33 -10.30 14.46
N GLN A 115 3.31 -11.58 14.09
CA GLN A 115 4.49 -12.44 14.18
C GLN A 115 5.66 -11.89 13.35
N LEU A 116 5.38 -11.32 12.17
CA LEU A 116 6.39 -10.65 11.35
C LEU A 116 6.96 -9.39 12.04
N ALA A 117 6.11 -8.56 12.64
CA ALA A 117 6.55 -7.37 13.35
C ALA A 117 7.34 -7.70 14.63
N GLU A 118 6.90 -8.70 15.39
CA GLU A 118 7.57 -9.20 16.59
C GLU A 118 8.95 -9.76 16.27
N SER A 119 9.08 -10.47 15.14
CA SER A 119 10.37 -11.00 14.67
C SER A 119 11.42 -9.91 14.40
N ARG A 120 10.96 -8.67 14.15
CA ARG A 120 11.80 -7.49 13.93
C ARG A 120 11.98 -6.63 15.17
N TRP A 121 11.59 -7.14 16.33
CA TRP A 121 11.82 -6.49 17.62
C TRP A 121 11.10 -5.13 17.82
N LEU A 122 10.07 -4.85 17.01
CA LEU A 122 9.32 -3.59 17.05
C LEU A 122 8.45 -3.47 18.31
N GLN A 123 8.22 -2.24 18.77
CA GLN A 123 7.28 -1.95 19.84
C GLN A 123 5.85 -1.88 19.27
N ILE A 124 5.07 -2.92 19.48
CA ILE A 124 3.71 -3.02 18.93
C ILE A 124 2.72 -2.31 19.85
N VAL A 125 2.07 -1.26 19.35
CA VAL A 125 1.10 -0.46 20.12
C VAL A 125 -0.30 -0.59 19.51
N PRO A 126 -1.27 -1.16 20.23
CA PRO A 126 -2.64 -1.28 19.75
C PRO A 126 -3.40 0.05 19.89
N VAL A 127 -4.10 0.45 18.82
CA VAL A 127 -5.01 1.59 18.77
C VAL A 127 -6.44 1.10 18.85
N ARG A 128 -7.26 1.78 19.66
CA ARG A 128 -8.67 1.46 19.86
C ARG A 128 -9.45 1.60 18.56
N ILE A 129 -10.37 0.67 18.33
CA ILE A 129 -11.26 0.67 17.18
C ILE A 129 -12.73 0.70 17.61
N ASP A 130 -13.60 1.18 16.73
CA ASP A 130 -15.05 1.08 16.80
C ASP A 130 -15.59 0.17 15.67
N ALA A 131 -16.88 0.26 15.36
CA ALA A 131 -17.51 -0.54 14.31
C ALA A 131 -17.05 -0.16 12.88
N GLU A 132 -16.56 1.07 12.68
CA GLU A 132 -16.12 1.57 11.38
C GLU A 132 -14.60 1.42 11.20
N GLY A 133 -13.83 1.42 12.29
CA GLY A 133 -12.40 1.17 12.26
C GLY A 133 -11.63 1.92 13.33
N ILE A 134 -10.49 2.52 12.95
CA ILE A 134 -9.63 3.23 13.91
C ILE A 134 -10.32 4.53 14.32
N VAL A 135 -10.47 4.75 15.62
CA VAL A 135 -11.01 6.00 16.16
C VAL A 135 -9.92 7.08 16.08
N PRO A 136 -10.13 8.21 15.38
CA PRO A 136 -9.11 9.26 15.25
C PRO A 136 -8.62 9.81 16.60
N SER A 137 -9.54 10.04 17.54
CA SER A 137 -9.18 10.51 18.89
C SER A 137 -8.35 9.51 19.69
N ALA A 138 -8.38 8.21 19.34
CA ALA A 138 -7.50 7.24 19.95
C ALA A 138 -6.06 7.36 19.42
N LEU A 139 -5.86 7.84 18.19
CA LEU A 139 -4.53 8.02 17.60
C LEU A 139 -3.79 9.21 18.22
N GLU A 140 -4.51 10.27 18.58
CA GLU A 140 -3.95 11.46 19.26
C GLU A 140 -3.48 11.17 20.69
N SER A 141 -3.97 10.07 21.28
CA SER A 141 -3.68 9.70 22.67
C SER A 141 -2.55 8.68 22.84
N VAL A 142 -1.91 8.26 21.74
CA VAL A 142 -0.81 7.28 21.71
C VAL A 142 0.54 7.99 21.71
#